data_AF-A0A974AC83-F1
#
_entry.id   AF-A0A974AC83-F1
#
_cell.length_a   1.000
_cell.length_b   1.000
_cell.length_c   1.000
_cell.angle_alpha   90.00
_cell.angle_beta   90.00
_cell.angle_gamma   90.00
#
_symmetry.space_group_name_H-M   'P 1'
#
loop_
_entity.id
_entity.type
_entity.pdbx_description
1 polymer ?
#
loop_
_entity_poly.entity_id
_entity_poly.type
_entity_poly.pdbx_seq_one_letter_code
_entity_poly.pdbx_strand_id
1 'polypeptide(L)'
;MTEREQKLLIALVKMVSRYLDGHGDEVDSISESAGEHALEALADFGLMEALNTRFARWTEEGKRFRGDVAGIPDRQAIPVTGNSLQLRGVVTRSLEELAPLAAEVATNADLLKRFEDVAFGDDSRRTYEVAQEINAYVRTFYPSLTEPEGLKVQLVLADMIGRRKGKF
;
A
#
# COMPACT_ATOMS: atom_id res chain seq x y z
N MET A 1 2.89 -26.58 1.69
CA MET A 1 3.08 -25.94 0.38
C MET A 1 3.68 -26.94 -0.60
N THR A 2 3.06 -27.13 -1.75
CA THR A 2 3.55 -27.97 -2.84
C THR A 2 4.55 -27.21 -3.72
N GLU A 3 5.35 -27.92 -4.53
CA GLU A 3 6.28 -27.28 -5.48
C GLU A 3 5.56 -26.37 -6.48
N ARG A 4 4.34 -26.74 -6.87
CA ARG A 4 3.50 -25.95 -7.78
C ARG A 4 3.01 -24.67 -7.11
N GLU A 5 2.53 -24.75 -5.86
CA GLU A 5 2.13 -23.57 -5.07
C GLU A 5 3.30 -22.62 -4.87
N GLN A 6 4.49 -23.15 -4.53
CA GLN A 6 5.69 -22.33 -4.37
C GLN A 6 6.06 -21.57 -5.65
N LYS A 7 6.04 -22.24 -6.81
CA LYS A 7 6.29 -21.60 -8.11
C LYS A 7 5.28 -20.49 -8.42
N LEU A 8 4.01 -20.70 -8.07
CA LEU A 8 2.96 -19.71 -8.25
C LEU A 8 3.18 -18.49 -7.33
N LEU A 9 3.47 -18.72 -6.05
CA LEU A 9 3.76 -17.64 -5.10
C LEU A 9 5.00 -16.82 -5.51
N ILE A 10 6.06 -17.47 -6.01
CA ILE A 10 7.22 -16.76 -6.58
C ILE A 10 6.79 -15.86 -7.76
N ALA A 11 5.90 -16.35 -8.64
CA ALA A 11 5.42 -15.56 -9.76
C ALA A 11 4.58 -14.35 -9.30
N LEU A 12 3.71 -14.53 -8.30
CA LEU A 12 2.92 -13.45 -7.71
C LEU A 12 3.82 -12.41 -7.04
N VAL A 13 4.78 -12.83 -6.21
CA VAL A 13 5.75 -11.93 -5.56
C VAL A 13 6.56 -11.12 -6.59
N LYS A 14 6.95 -11.74 -7.70
CA LYS A 14 7.63 -11.06 -8.82
C LYS A 14 6.73 -10.08 -9.56
N MET A 15 5.46 -10.44 -9.76
CA MET A 15 4.47 -9.57 -10.39
C MET A 15 4.23 -8.33 -9.51
N VAL A 16 3.91 -8.54 -8.24
CA VAL A 16 3.69 -7.49 -7.24
C VAL A 16 4.90 -6.57 -7.15
N SER A 17 6.11 -7.12 -7.01
CA SER A 17 7.33 -6.31 -6.88
C SER A 17 7.71 -5.51 -8.13
N ARG A 18 7.20 -5.92 -9.30
CA ARG A 18 7.56 -5.33 -10.60
C ARG A 18 6.53 -4.32 -11.09
N TYR A 19 5.26 -4.58 -10.86
CA TYR A 19 4.15 -3.87 -11.50
C TYR A 19 3.31 -3.05 -10.52
N LEU A 20 3.34 -3.38 -9.22
CA LEU A 20 2.58 -2.63 -8.22
C LEU A 20 3.48 -1.61 -7.53
N ASP A 21 2.86 -0.54 -7.05
CA ASP A 21 3.55 0.55 -6.38
C ASP A 21 3.80 0.19 -4.91
N GLY A 22 5.09 0.14 -4.55
CA GLY A 22 5.55 -0.16 -3.20
C GLY A 22 6.03 1.08 -2.45
N HIS A 23 5.60 1.24 -1.21
CA HIS A 23 6.00 2.31 -0.30
C HIS A 23 6.42 1.74 1.05
N GLY A 24 7.72 1.51 1.22
CA GLY A 24 8.22 0.73 2.36
C GLY A 24 7.76 -0.71 2.24
N ASP A 25 7.09 -1.22 3.27
CA ASP A 25 6.50 -2.56 3.29
C ASP A 25 5.09 -2.62 2.68
N GLU A 26 4.49 -1.49 2.35
CA GLU A 26 3.11 -1.40 1.86
C GLU A 26 3.07 -1.39 0.32
N VAL A 27 2.02 -1.96 -0.24
CA VAL A 27 1.79 -2.13 -1.67
C VAL A 27 0.39 -1.67 -2.05
N ASP A 28 0.31 -0.88 -3.12
CA ASP A 28 -0.92 -0.42 -3.76
C ASP A 28 -1.18 -1.22 -5.05
N SER A 29 -2.34 -1.86 -5.15
CA SER A 29 -2.79 -2.58 -6.35
C SER A 29 -3.05 -1.69 -7.56
N ILE A 30 -2.97 -0.36 -7.39
CA ILE A 30 -3.33 0.68 -8.37
C ILE A 30 -4.75 0.50 -8.95
N SER A 31 -5.63 -0.13 -8.17
CA SER A 31 -6.98 -0.54 -8.57
C SER A 31 -7.01 -1.47 -9.80
N GLU A 32 -5.94 -2.22 -10.04
CA GLU A 32 -5.90 -3.28 -11.04
C GLU A 32 -6.35 -4.61 -10.42
N SER A 33 -7.40 -5.21 -10.96
CA SER A 33 -7.95 -6.50 -10.50
C SER A 33 -6.90 -7.62 -10.40
N ALA A 34 -5.93 -7.66 -11.33
CA ALA A 34 -4.82 -8.62 -11.26
C ALA A 34 -3.87 -8.36 -10.08
N GLY A 35 -3.68 -7.09 -9.70
CA GLY A 35 -2.95 -6.69 -8.51
C GLY A 35 -3.68 -7.09 -7.24
N GLU A 36 -4.97 -6.77 -7.15
CA GLU A 36 -5.83 -7.06 -5.99
C GLU A 36 -5.88 -8.55 -5.67
N HIS A 37 -6.15 -9.39 -6.68
CA HIS A 37 -6.13 -10.84 -6.52
C HIS A 37 -4.74 -11.38 -6.15
N ALA A 38 -3.66 -10.73 -6.56
CA ALA A 38 -2.33 -11.15 -6.15
C ALA A 38 -2.03 -10.78 -4.69
N LEU A 39 -2.49 -9.61 -4.22
CA LEU A 39 -2.36 -9.22 -2.81
C LEU A 39 -3.19 -10.16 -1.92
N GLU A 40 -4.43 -10.46 -2.31
CA GLU A 40 -5.32 -11.41 -1.63
C GLU A 40 -4.69 -12.81 -1.57
N ALA A 41 -4.25 -13.35 -2.72
CA ALA A 41 -3.63 -14.68 -2.77
C ALA A 41 -2.33 -14.76 -1.96
N LEU A 42 -1.55 -13.68 -1.84
CA LEU A 42 -0.37 -13.67 -0.97
C LEU A 42 -0.75 -13.55 0.51
N ALA A 43 -1.83 -12.87 0.82
CA ALA A 43 -2.37 -12.76 2.17
C ALA A 43 -2.92 -14.10 2.70
N ASP A 44 -3.58 -14.88 1.85
CA ASP A 44 -4.06 -16.24 2.19
C ASP A 44 -2.92 -17.18 2.62
N PHE A 45 -1.70 -16.93 2.16
CA PHE A 45 -0.50 -17.68 2.53
C PHE A 45 0.31 -17.02 3.67
N GLY A 46 -0.20 -15.94 4.27
CA GLY A 46 0.46 -15.21 5.35
C GLY A 46 1.70 -14.42 4.93
N LEU A 47 1.90 -14.23 3.62
CA LEU A 47 3.02 -13.45 3.09
C LEU A 47 2.70 -11.95 3.06
N MET A 48 1.42 -11.60 3.10
CA MET A 48 0.96 -10.21 3.20
C MET A 48 -0.18 -10.10 4.21
N GLU A 49 -0.34 -8.91 4.76
CA GLU A 49 -1.50 -8.48 5.54
C GLU A 49 -2.36 -7.59 4.63
N ALA A 50 -3.57 -8.03 4.31
CA ALA A 50 -4.51 -7.21 3.55
C ALA A 50 -5.04 -6.08 4.45
N LEU A 51 -4.76 -4.84 4.08
CA LEU A 51 -5.28 -3.66 4.78
C LEU A 51 -6.67 -3.31 4.25
N ASN A 52 -6.86 -3.48 2.94
CA ASN A 52 -8.15 -3.53 2.26
C ASN A 52 -7.99 -4.18 0.87
N THR A 53 -8.99 -4.03 0.01
CA THR A 53 -9.03 -4.60 -1.34
C THR A 53 -7.94 -4.04 -2.26
N ARG A 54 -7.49 -2.81 -2.03
CA ARG A 54 -6.45 -2.14 -2.81
C ARG A 54 -5.06 -2.21 -2.20
N PHE A 55 -4.98 -2.20 -0.87
CA PHE A 55 -3.72 -2.06 -0.14
C PHE A 55 -3.40 -3.30 0.69
N ALA A 56 -2.13 -3.72 0.64
CA ALA A 56 -1.60 -4.76 1.51
C ALA A 56 -0.19 -4.41 2.01
N ARG A 57 0.25 -5.07 3.08
CA ARG A 57 1.57 -4.90 3.67
C ARG A 57 2.32 -6.22 3.68
N TRP A 58 3.61 -6.23 3.39
CA TRP A 58 4.45 -7.42 3.54
C TRP A 58 4.58 -7.82 5.02
N THR A 59 4.36 -9.09 5.32
CA THR A 59 4.71 -9.67 6.63
C THR A 59 6.22 -9.92 6.72
N GLU A 60 6.73 -10.23 7.91
CA GLU A 60 8.13 -10.67 8.06
C GLU A 60 8.41 -11.95 7.25
N GLU A 61 7.47 -12.89 7.24
CA GLU A 61 7.51 -14.08 6.39
C GLU A 61 7.53 -13.72 4.90
N GLY A 62 6.69 -12.77 4.48
CA GLY A 62 6.65 -12.26 3.12
C GLY A 62 7.97 -11.64 2.67
N LYS A 63 8.58 -10.81 3.52
CA LYS A 63 9.89 -10.19 3.28
C LYS A 63 10.99 -11.23 3.12
N ARG A 64 11.04 -12.23 4.00
CA ARG A 64 11.98 -13.36 3.89
C ARG A 64 11.75 -14.16 2.61
N PHE A 65 10.51 -14.52 2.32
CA PHE A 65 10.18 -15.28 1.11
C PHE A 65 10.57 -14.51 -0.16
N ARG A 66 10.33 -13.20 -0.20
CA ARG A 66 10.68 -12.32 -1.31
C ARG A 66 12.19 -12.26 -1.55
N GLY A 67 12.98 -12.15 -0.49
CA GLY A 67 14.44 -12.16 -0.56
C GLY A 67 15.01 -13.54 -0.90
N ASP A 68 14.75 -14.52 -0.02
CA ASP A 68 15.45 -15.80 0.01
C ASP A 68 14.96 -16.77 -1.07
N VAL A 69 13.67 -16.71 -1.41
CA VAL A 69 13.03 -17.68 -2.32
C VAL A 69 12.75 -17.07 -3.69
N ALA A 70 12.20 -15.86 -3.73
CA ALA A 70 11.88 -15.20 -5.01
C ALA A 70 13.09 -14.46 -5.63
N GLY A 71 14.17 -14.26 -4.86
CA GLY A 71 15.40 -13.61 -5.31
C GLY A 71 15.21 -12.13 -5.62
N ILE A 72 14.23 -11.47 -4.98
CA ILE A 72 13.96 -10.06 -5.17
C ILE A 72 14.65 -9.31 -4.02
N PRO A 73 15.74 -8.57 -4.31
CA PRO A 73 16.44 -7.84 -3.26
C PRO A 73 15.52 -6.77 -2.68
N ASP A 74 15.68 -6.52 -1.40
CA ASP A 74 15.02 -5.39 -0.77
C ASP A 74 15.52 -4.11 -1.46
N ARG A 75 14.58 -3.30 -1.96
CA ARG A 75 14.91 -2.12 -2.78
C ARG A 75 15.69 -1.07 -1.98
N GLN A 76 15.71 -1.21 -0.65
CA GLN A 76 16.49 -0.39 0.30
C GLN A 76 17.89 -0.95 0.62
N ALA A 77 18.23 -2.18 0.24
CA ALA A 77 19.47 -2.87 0.67
C ALA A 77 20.58 -2.94 -0.40
N ILE A 78 20.58 -2.04 -1.40
CA ILE A 78 21.70 -1.95 -2.36
C ILE A 78 22.76 -0.98 -1.77
N PRO A 79 23.97 -1.45 -1.41
CA PRO A 79 25.05 -0.56 -1.03
C PRO A 79 25.41 0.33 -2.22
N VAL A 80 25.37 1.64 -2.00
CA VAL A 80 25.64 2.67 -3.00
C VAL A 80 27.13 2.65 -3.38
N THR A 81 27.47 1.80 -4.34
CA THR A 81 28.72 1.92 -5.10
C THR A 81 28.42 1.72 -6.58
N GLY A 82 28.35 2.82 -7.32
CA GLY A 82 28.35 2.82 -8.78
C GLY A 82 27.39 3.81 -9.41
N ASN A 83 27.95 4.89 -9.94
CA ASN A 83 27.31 5.90 -10.80
C ASN A 83 26.29 5.32 -11.78
N SER A 84 25.02 5.40 -11.43
CA SER A 84 23.90 5.36 -12.36
C SER A 84 22.88 6.38 -11.86
N LEU A 85 22.41 7.20 -12.80
CA LEU A 85 21.50 8.32 -12.56
C LEU A 85 20.38 7.93 -11.60
N GLN A 86 20.45 8.49 -10.39
CA GLN A 86 19.48 8.28 -9.33
C GLN A 86 18.10 8.73 -9.79
N LEU A 87 17.23 7.78 -10.16
CA LEU A 87 15.81 7.94 -9.86
C LEU A 87 15.74 7.93 -8.34
N ARG A 88 15.79 9.14 -7.76
CA ARG A 88 15.64 9.40 -6.33
C ARG A 88 14.51 8.53 -5.82
N GLY A 89 14.82 7.58 -4.93
CA GLY A 89 13.82 7.13 -3.97
C GLY A 89 13.31 8.39 -3.30
N VAL A 90 12.07 8.77 -3.57
CA VAL A 90 11.49 9.99 -2.99
C VAL A 90 11.43 9.72 -1.50
N VAL A 91 12.37 10.30 -0.76
CA VAL A 91 12.34 10.32 0.71
C VAL A 91 11.04 11.05 1.06
N THR A 92 10.04 10.27 1.45
CA THR A 92 8.71 10.75 1.82
C THR A 92 8.49 10.51 3.29
N ARG A 93 7.74 11.41 3.93
CA ARG A 93 7.44 11.33 5.36
C ARG A 93 6.83 9.98 5.75
N SER A 94 7.08 9.55 6.99
CA SER A 94 6.56 8.30 7.54
C SER A 94 5.03 8.38 7.73
N LEU A 95 4.39 7.23 7.99
CA LEU A 95 2.96 7.19 8.32
C LEU A 95 2.66 8.00 9.59
N GLU A 96 3.53 7.92 10.60
CA GLU A 96 3.39 8.67 11.87
C GLU A 96 3.47 10.19 11.63
N GLU A 97 4.39 10.63 10.77
CA GLU A 97 4.54 12.04 10.40
C GLU A 97 3.36 12.56 9.57
N LEU A 98 2.66 11.67 8.85
CA LEU A 98 1.49 12.01 8.04
C LEU A 98 0.17 11.82 8.80
N ALA A 99 0.18 11.18 9.97
CA ALA A 99 -1.00 10.96 10.78
C ALA A 99 -1.77 12.24 11.16
N PRO A 100 -1.12 13.39 11.43
CA PRO A 100 -1.85 14.65 11.64
C PRO A 100 -2.68 15.08 10.42
N LEU A 101 -2.20 14.81 9.20
CA LEU A 101 -2.97 15.13 7.98
C LEU A 101 -4.19 14.21 7.85
N ALA A 102 -4.04 12.92 8.16
CA ALA A 102 -5.16 11.98 8.22
C ALA A 102 -6.18 12.38 9.30
N ALA A 103 -5.73 12.82 10.47
CA ALA A 103 -6.60 13.32 11.52
C ALA A 103 -7.40 14.56 11.09
N GLU A 104 -6.77 15.49 10.36
CA GLU A 104 -7.46 16.65 9.78
C GLU A 104 -8.52 16.22 8.76
N VAL A 105 -8.20 15.29 7.86
CA VAL A 105 -9.17 14.71 6.92
C VAL A 105 -10.36 14.08 7.65
N ALA A 106 -10.10 13.39 8.76
CA ALA A 106 -11.14 12.76 9.56
C ALA A 106 -12.13 13.75 10.21
N THR A 107 -11.80 15.04 10.27
CA THR A 107 -12.76 16.09 10.71
C THR A 107 -13.83 16.37 9.65
N ASN A 108 -13.56 16.07 8.38
CA ASN A 108 -14.54 16.16 7.29
C ASN A 108 -15.42 14.91 7.28
N ALA A 109 -16.50 14.94 8.05
CA ALA A 109 -17.39 13.78 8.26
C ALA A 109 -17.95 13.21 6.95
N ASP A 110 -18.28 14.05 5.97
CA ASP A 110 -18.84 13.59 4.69
C ASP A 110 -17.79 12.86 3.84
N LEU A 111 -16.57 13.39 3.77
CA LEU A 111 -15.48 12.76 3.04
C LEU A 111 -15.01 11.47 3.73
N LEU A 112 -14.92 11.49 5.07
CA LEU A 112 -14.58 10.31 5.86
C LEU A 112 -15.62 9.20 5.67
N LYS A 113 -16.91 9.54 5.68
CA LYS A 113 -17.99 8.56 5.46
C LYS A 113 -17.91 7.94 4.07
N ARG A 114 -17.70 8.75 3.02
CA ARG A 114 -17.53 8.22 1.65
C ARG A 114 -16.34 7.28 1.54
N PHE A 115 -15.23 7.61 2.20
CA PHE A 115 -14.06 6.75 2.23
C PHE A 115 -14.35 5.46 3.01
N GLU A 116 -14.99 5.56 4.17
CA GLU A 116 -15.39 4.41 4.98
C GLU A 116 -16.31 3.43 4.24
N ASP A 117 -17.21 3.93 3.39
CA ASP A 117 -18.14 3.13 2.59
C ASP A 117 -17.42 2.29 1.51
N VAL A 118 -16.24 2.69 1.08
CA VAL A 118 -15.51 2.06 -0.03
C VAL A 118 -14.20 1.40 0.40
N ALA A 119 -13.56 1.89 1.47
CA ALA A 119 -12.22 1.50 1.91
C ALA A 119 -12.10 0.04 2.36
N PHE A 120 -13.20 -0.69 2.53
CA PHE A 120 -13.19 -2.12 2.86
C PHE A 120 -14.14 -2.95 1.99
N GLY A 121 -14.54 -2.40 0.84
CA GLY A 121 -15.39 -3.08 -0.14
C GLY A 121 -14.63 -3.40 -1.42
N ASP A 122 -15.26 -4.18 -2.28
CA ASP A 122 -14.65 -4.73 -3.51
C ASP A 122 -14.68 -3.75 -4.70
N ASP A 123 -15.10 -2.50 -4.50
CA ASP A 123 -15.18 -1.48 -5.55
C ASP A 123 -13.92 -0.60 -5.57
N SER A 124 -12.85 -1.19 -6.07
CA SER A 124 -11.51 -0.58 -6.10
C SER A 124 -11.43 0.68 -6.95
N ARG A 125 -12.28 0.79 -7.99
CA ARG A 125 -12.39 2.01 -8.79
C ARG A 125 -12.97 3.15 -7.95
N ARG A 126 -14.07 2.89 -7.24
CA ARG A 126 -14.68 3.89 -6.37
C ARG A 126 -13.79 4.25 -5.20
N THR A 127 -13.05 3.29 -4.65
CA THR A 127 -12.00 3.53 -3.66
C THR A 127 -10.92 4.47 -4.20
N TYR A 128 -10.50 4.32 -5.45
CA TYR A 128 -9.56 5.24 -6.10
C TYR A 128 -10.12 6.65 -6.27
N GLU A 129 -11.37 6.78 -6.72
CA GLU A 129 -12.01 8.08 -6.91
C GLU A 129 -12.09 8.86 -5.58
N VAL A 130 -12.53 8.22 -4.50
CA VAL A 130 -12.57 8.84 -3.17
C VAL A 130 -11.17 9.12 -2.62
N ALA A 131 -10.19 8.25 -2.88
CA ALA A 131 -8.79 8.49 -2.55
C ALA A 131 -8.23 9.76 -3.22
N GLN A 132 -8.60 10.02 -4.48
CA GLN A 132 -8.20 11.26 -5.16
C GLN A 132 -8.91 12.49 -4.57
N GLU A 133 -10.16 12.38 -4.15
CA GLU A 133 -10.85 13.44 -3.39
C GLU A 133 -10.12 13.77 -2.08
N ILE A 134 -9.65 12.75 -1.34
CA ILE A 134 -8.84 12.94 -0.13
C ILE A 134 -7.56 13.70 -0.46
N ASN A 135 -6.83 13.28 -1.48
CA ASN A 135 -5.59 13.97 -1.88
C ASN A 135 -5.86 15.43 -2.29
N ALA A 136 -6.94 15.69 -3.02
CA ALA A 136 -7.34 17.03 -3.41
C ALA A 136 -7.68 17.88 -2.17
N TYR A 137 -8.43 17.32 -1.22
CA TYR A 137 -8.79 17.99 0.03
C TYR A 137 -7.54 18.31 0.88
N VAL A 138 -6.64 17.35 1.08
CA VAL A 138 -5.38 17.57 1.82
C VAL A 138 -4.55 18.68 1.19
N ARG A 139 -4.48 18.73 -0.15
CA ARG A 139 -3.75 19.79 -0.87
C ARG A 139 -4.30 21.20 -0.64
N THR A 140 -5.54 21.35 -0.15
CA THR A 140 -6.09 22.68 0.17
C THR A 140 -5.40 23.32 1.38
N PHE A 141 -4.94 22.53 2.35
CA PHE A 141 -4.25 22.99 3.56
C PHE A 141 -2.80 22.52 3.65
N TYR A 142 -2.40 21.57 2.80
CA TYR A 142 -1.03 21.09 2.67
C TYR A 142 -0.63 20.98 1.18
N PRO A 143 -0.35 22.12 0.49
CA PRO A 143 -0.15 22.14 -0.97
C PRO A 143 1.06 21.35 -1.48
N SER A 144 2.06 21.11 -0.62
CA SER A 144 3.26 20.35 -0.95
C SER A 144 3.06 18.83 -0.88
N LEU A 145 1.82 18.34 -0.71
CA LEU A 145 1.53 16.91 -0.68
C LEU A 145 1.90 16.25 -2.01
N THR A 146 2.89 15.37 -1.94
CA THR A 146 3.28 14.52 -3.07
C THR A 146 2.31 13.35 -3.25
N GLU A 147 2.25 12.74 -4.43
CA GLU A 147 1.41 11.56 -4.66
C GLU A 147 1.71 10.39 -3.69
N PRO A 148 2.98 10.01 -3.45
CA PRO A 148 3.27 8.92 -2.52
C PRO A 148 2.88 9.25 -1.06
N GLU A 149 2.94 10.53 -0.66
CA GLU A 149 2.46 10.94 0.66
C GLU A 149 0.93 10.95 0.75
N GLY A 150 0.23 11.25 -0.35
CA GLY A 150 -1.22 11.14 -0.42
C GLY A 150 -1.72 9.71 -0.19
N LEU A 151 -1.05 8.73 -0.80
CA LEU A 151 -1.33 7.30 -0.57
C LEU A 151 -1.11 6.92 0.91
N LYS A 152 -0.02 7.38 1.51
CA LYS A 152 0.25 7.18 2.94
C LYS A 152 -0.81 7.80 3.85
N VAL A 153 -1.32 8.99 3.52
CA VAL A 153 -2.44 9.60 4.27
C VAL A 153 -3.70 8.73 4.19
N GLN A 154 -4.00 8.16 3.02
CA GLN A 154 -5.15 7.25 2.84
C GLN A 154 -4.99 5.96 3.66
N LEU A 155 -3.76 5.44 3.77
CA LEU A 155 -3.45 4.25 4.58
C LEU A 155 -3.67 4.51 6.07
N VAL A 156 -3.19 5.65 6.58
CA VAL A 156 -3.46 6.04 7.97
C VAL A 156 -4.97 6.20 8.22
N LEU A 157 -5.71 6.79 7.28
CA LEU A 157 -7.17 6.89 7.37
C LEU A 157 -7.85 5.51 7.42
N ALA A 158 -7.42 4.56 6.58
CA ALA A 158 -7.97 3.22 6.56
C ALA A 158 -7.72 2.49 7.90
N ASP A 159 -6.50 2.57 8.44
CA ASP A 159 -6.15 2.02 9.76
C ASP A 159 -7.02 2.64 10.88
N MET A 160 -7.17 3.97 10.90
CA MET A 160 -8.03 4.67 11.86
C MET A 160 -9.50 4.18 11.82
N ILE A 161 -10.05 3.97 10.61
CA ILE A 161 -11.43 3.49 10.44
C ILE A 161 -11.52 2.01 10.83
N GLY A 162 -10.56 1.18 10.45
CA GLY A 162 -10.59 -0.25 10.74
C GLY A 162 -10.50 -0.54 12.24
N ARG A 163 -9.66 0.18 12.99
CA ARG A 163 -9.62 0.11 14.46
C ARG A 163 -10.95 0.50 15.09
N ARG A 164 -11.63 1.52 14.55
CA ARG A 164 -12.98 1.93 15.01
C ARG A 164 -14.03 0.84 14.74
N LYS A 165 -13.90 0.09 13.65
CA LYS A 165 -14.82 -0.99 13.26
C LYS A 165 -14.48 -2.36 13.86
N GLY A 166 -13.37 -2.49 14.59
CA GLY A 166 -12.87 -3.77 15.10
C GLY A 166 -12.43 -4.73 13.98
N LYS A 167 -11.98 -4.18 12.83
CA LYS A 167 -11.42 -4.97 11.73
C LYS A 167 -9.92 -5.25 11.87
N PHE A 168 -9.27 -4.64 12.88
CA PHE A 168 -7.88 -4.80 13.27
C PHE A 168 -7.80 -4.90 14.80
#